data_AF-A0A162G1I7-F1
#
_entry.id   AF-A0A162G1I7-F1
#
_cell.length_a   1.000
_cell.length_b   1.000
_cell.length_c   1.000
_cell.angle_alpha   90.00
_cell.angle_beta   90.00
_cell.angle_gamma   90.00
#
_symmetry.space_group_name_H-M   'P 1'
#
loop_
_entity.id
_entity.type
_entity.pdbx_description
1 polymer ?
#
loop_
_entity_poly.entity_id
_entity_poly.type
_entity_poly.pdbx_seq_one_letter_code
_entity_poly.pdbx_strand_id
1 'polypeptide(L)'
;MIVFDDDVAARLAAGARDLGDLLRDQSSTRAEAAEEALHGFACMHRSLFEEAVETEAVDRTMLAHRLGALAQQVDRTRAAAERERQRQAGLAAQEEHPAEPPSPLSASFSARSRRRTSAPAAVRGSADPTRLRSFVERARTSDGRVRALLDEVAAIWRRFGVDCSWAPTGRVTVFDGVRELLDENGADADWMERVATAFDAAGGEALSSMAVELASAPVLKLSDPVLLTALATLDPQEVGTVWAARPELQEQLLALDSAGVNRWWHGLDAEPGALSRRQSVLLDACPSFFGTLEGIPYGARDRANRVSLSGWIDALTAERDAALFREEELEDRPEATTLEIAAAAFAITAANERLRPLLSIQGSLTPVPGSSARLLCSLTADSPPSASVSIGDLDTATTVVYTVAGAGTTTDDMESWTTAARRVADLLPAESAVVAWIGDDTPPPPDGSDLDRSVLSGHRAERGGRALARALRGLAAVRHENPVVPALLAHSSGSTTTALALLEENIPVDAVVTPGSAELPRGEDGASHPHAATVSSPQTGDVAIREEGGGDAGTRLHRRPFSEHPIDPGAEPLGGRRSGAQTGVDAGRALTDLTS
;
A
#
# COMPACT_ATOMS: atom_id res chain seq x y z
N MET A 1 -57.32 -35.16 6.08
CA MET A 1 -56.33 -34.89 7.13
C MET A 1 -55.55 -33.66 6.73
N ILE A 2 -55.50 -32.65 7.59
CA ILE A 2 -54.69 -31.45 7.33
C ILE A 2 -53.19 -31.77 7.47
N VAL A 3 -52.35 -31.13 6.65
CA VAL A 3 -50.89 -31.21 6.76
C VAL A 3 -50.42 -30.03 7.60
N PHE A 4 -50.25 -30.25 8.90
CA PHE A 4 -49.87 -29.24 9.88
C PHE A 4 -49.14 -29.88 11.08
N ASP A 5 -47.87 -29.53 11.27
CA ASP A 5 -47.05 -29.95 12.40
C ASP A 5 -47.07 -28.90 13.53
N ASP A 6 -47.71 -29.24 14.65
CA ASP A 6 -47.86 -28.33 15.80
C ASP A 6 -46.55 -27.99 16.49
N ASP A 7 -45.58 -28.89 16.49
CA ASP A 7 -44.29 -28.69 17.15
C ASP A 7 -43.43 -27.73 16.33
N VAL A 8 -43.44 -27.86 14.99
CA VAL A 8 -42.79 -26.91 14.08
C VAL A 8 -43.44 -25.53 14.19
N ALA A 9 -44.77 -25.45 14.20
CA ALA A 9 -45.51 -24.19 14.37
C ALA A 9 -45.23 -23.53 15.74
N ALA A 10 -45.23 -24.31 16.82
CA ALA A 10 -44.95 -23.81 18.17
C ALA A 10 -43.52 -23.28 18.30
N ARG A 11 -42.53 -24.00 17.75
CA ARG A 11 -41.12 -23.56 17.73
C ARG A 11 -40.95 -22.30 16.89
N LEU A 12 -41.65 -22.17 15.75
CA LEU A 12 -41.60 -20.96 14.94
C LEU A 12 -42.14 -19.74 15.71
N ALA A 13 -43.30 -19.89 16.36
CA ALA A 13 -43.90 -18.82 17.15
C ALA A 13 -43.02 -18.44 18.35
N ALA A 14 -42.43 -19.43 19.04
CA ALA A 14 -41.47 -19.19 20.11
C ALA A 14 -40.22 -18.45 19.61
N GLY A 15 -39.55 -18.98 18.58
CA GLY A 15 -38.35 -18.37 18.04
C GLY A 15 -38.57 -16.95 17.49
N ALA A 16 -39.73 -16.68 16.87
CA ALA A 16 -40.09 -15.32 16.45
C ALA A 16 -40.28 -14.37 17.64
N ARG A 17 -40.88 -14.82 18.76
CA ARG A 17 -40.98 -14.02 20.00
C ARG A 17 -39.59 -13.79 20.59
N ASP A 18 -38.79 -14.84 20.74
CA ASP A 18 -37.44 -14.76 21.32
C ASP A 18 -36.55 -13.81 20.51
N LEU A 19 -36.65 -13.82 19.18
CA LEU A 19 -35.92 -12.89 18.32
C LEU A 19 -36.41 -11.44 18.49
N GLY A 20 -37.73 -11.24 18.60
CA GLY A 20 -38.31 -9.92 18.86
C GLY A 20 -37.94 -9.38 20.24
N ASP A 21 -37.88 -10.24 21.25
CA ASP A 21 -37.50 -9.88 22.62
C ASP A 21 -36.00 -9.58 22.69
N LEU A 22 -35.15 -10.39 22.04
CA LEU A 22 -33.71 -10.11 21.93
C LEU A 22 -33.43 -8.76 21.27
N LEU A 23 -34.15 -8.41 20.20
CA LEU A 23 -34.06 -7.08 19.58
C LEU A 23 -34.48 -5.97 20.55
N ARG A 24 -35.52 -6.18 21.37
CA ARG A 24 -35.98 -5.18 22.34
C ARG A 24 -35.01 -5.01 23.50
N ASP A 25 -34.44 -6.10 24.00
CA ASP A 25 -33.54 -6.12 25.15
C ASP A 25 -32.21 -5.43 24.88
N GLN A 26 -31.82 -5.28 23.61
CA GLN A 26 -30.63 -4.52 23.21
C GLN A 26 -30.81 -2.99 23.23
N SER A 27 -32.00 -2.47 23.56
CA SER A 27 -32.28 -1.02 23.47
C SER A 27 -31.35 -0.17 24.33
N SER A 28 -31.22 -0.49 25.63
CA SER A 28 -30.41 0.30 26.55
C SER A 28 -28.93 0.14 26.23
N THR A 29 -28.48 -1.09 26.00
CA THR A 29 -27.06 -1.37 25.74
C THR A 29 -26.57 -0.73 24.44
N ARG A 30 -27.42 -0.59 23.41
CA ARG A 30 -27.05 0.14 22.19
C ARG A 30 -27.05 1.66 22.39
N ALA A 31 -28.06 2.18 23.08
CA ALA A 31 -28.15 3.61 23.38
C ALA A 31 -26.95 4.10 24.21
N GLU A 32 -26.60 3.35 25.27
CA GLU A 32 -25.42 3.64 26.09
C GLU A 32 -24.11 3.59 25.29
N ALA A 33 -23.97 2.63 24.36
CA ALA A 33 -22.78 2.53 23.51
C ALA A 33 -22.64 3.75 22.60
N ALA A 34 -23.75 4.19 22.00
CA ALA A 34 -23.79 5.35 21.13
C ALA A 34 -23.53 6.65 21.91
N GLU A 35 -24.12 6.81 23.09
CA GLU A 35 -23.91 7.98 23.96
C GLU A 35 -22.44 8.09 24.39
N GLU A 36 -21.82 6.97 24.76
CA GLU A 36 -20.40 6.93 25.11
C GLU A 36 -19.51 7.30 23.91
N ALA A 37 -19.79 6.77 22.72
CA ALA A 37 -19.09 7.11 21.48
C ALA A 37 -19.26 8.58 21.06
N LEU A 38 -20.40 9.20 21.37
CA LEU A 38 -20.67 10.61 21.06
C LEU A 38 -19.95 11.60 21.99
N HIS A 39 -19.37 11.12 23.09
CA HIS A 39 -18.64 11.97 24.02
C HIS A 39 -17.29 12.38 23.44
N GLY A 40 -17.04 13.69 23.36
CA GLY A 40 -15.84 14.23 22.71
C GLY A 40 -15.85 14.12 21.18
N PHE A 41 -16.91 13.55 20.60
CA PHE A 41 -17.08 13.44 19.16
C PHE A 41 -17.67 14.72 18.59
N ALA A 42 -16.79 15.60 18.11
CA ALA A 42 -17.13 16.90 17.55
C ALA A 42 -16.58 16.99 16.12
N CYS A 43 -17.16 16.24 15.18
CA CYS A 43 -16.86 16.39 13.75
C CYS A 43 -18.16 16.25 12.92
N MET A 44 -18.08 16.45 11.61
CA MET A 44 -19.25 16.35 10.69
C MET A 44 -19.99 15.02 10.79
N HIS A 45 -19.29 13.93 11.08
CA HIS A 45 -19.86 12.60 11.22
C HIS A 45 -20.72 12.44 12.48
N ARG A 46 -20.65 13.36 13.45
CA ARG A 46 -21.47 13.31 14.68
C ARG A 46 -22.95 13.28 14.35
N SER A 47 -23.44 14.25 13.57
CA SER A 47 -24.87 14.34 13.25
C SER A 47 -25.33 13.18 12.38
N LEU A 48 -24.48 12.68 11.47
CA LEU A 48 -24.76 11.48 10.69
C LEU A 48 -24.87 10.24 11.58
N PHE A 49 -24.01 10.15 12.61
CA PHE A 49 -24.02 9.03 13.54
C PHE A 49 -25.24 9.08 14.46
N GLU A 50 -25.63 10.27 14.93
CA GLU A 50 -26.89 10.48 15.67
C GLU A 50 -28.11 10.05 14.83
N GLU A 51 -28.19 10.45 13.56
CA GLU A 51 -29.25 10.05 12.62
C GLU A 51 -29.26 8.53 12.37
N ALA A 52 -28.07 7.93 12.25
CA ALA A 52 -27.92 6.50 12.05
C ALA A 52 -28.42 5.69 13.26
N VAL A 53 -28.06 6.12 14.48
CA VAL A 53 -28.50 5.51 15.74
C VAL A 53 -30.02 5.64 15.92
N GLU A 54 -30.60 6.80 15.59
CA GLU A 54 -32.05 6.98 15.64
C GLU A 54 -32.77 6.06 14.64
N THR A 55 -32.25 5.99 13.41
CA THR A 55 -32.81 5.13 12.36
C THR A 55 -32.76 3.66 12.78
N GLU A 56 -31.63 3.20 13.31
CA GLU A 56 -31.44 1.84 13.85
C GLU A 56 -32.47 1.54 14.94
N ALA A 57 -32.63 2.44 15.92
CA ALA A 57 -33.50 2.20 17.07
C ALA A 57 -34.97 2.04 16.65
N VAL A 58 -35.41 2.86 15.68
CA VAL A 58 -36.77 2.78 15.13
C VAL A 58 -36.96 1.48 14.32
N ASP A 59 -36.01 1.11 13.45
CA ASP A 59 -36.10 -0.11 12.64
C ASP A 59 -36.11 -1.37 13.52
N ARG A 60 -35.23 -1.44 14.51
CA ARG A 60 -35.15 -2.53 15.49
C ARG A 60 -36.46 -2.69 16.25
N THR A 61 -37.06 -1.58 16.68
CA THR A 61 -38.35 -1.59 17.40
C THR A 61 -39.49 -2.06 16.49
N MET A 62 -39.54 -1.59 15.23
CA MET A 62 -40.53 -2.03 14.26
C MET A 62 -40.39 -3.53 13.95
N LEU A 63 -39.17 -4.02 13.75
CA LEU A 63 -38.88 -5.44 13.56
C LEU A 63 -39.35 -6.30 14.73
N ALA A 64 -39.01 -5.91 15.96
CA ALA A 64 -39.46 -6.61 17.17
C ALA A 64 -40.99 -6.71 17.23
N HIS A 65 -41.71 -5.63 16.89
CA HIS A 65 -43.17 -5.64 16.82
C HIS A 65 -43.69 -6.57 15.71
N ARG A 66 -43.11 -6.54 14.51
CA ARG A 66 -43.52 -7.40 13.38
C ARG A 66 -43.28 -8.88 13.66
N LEU A 67 -42.18 -9.23 14.34
CA LEU A 67 -41.88 -10.59 14.78
C LEU A 67 -42.90 -11.10 15.82
N GLY A 68 -43.26 -10.27 16.80
CA GLY A 68 -44.33 -10.59 17.74
C GLY A 68 -45.69 -10.78 17.05
N ALA A 69 -46.02 -9.94 16.07
CA ALA A 69 -47.24 -10.08 15.27
C ALA A 69 -47.24 -11.36 14.40
N LEU A 70 -46.09 -11.78 13.87
CA LEU A 70 -45.94 -13.05 13.16
C LEU A 70 -46.20 -14.23 14.10
N ALA A 71 -45.61 -14.22 15.30
CA ALA A 71 -45.82 -15.27 16.29
C ALA A 71 -47.31 -15.43 16.66
N GLN A 72 -48.02 -14.33 16.89
CA GLN A 72 -49.47 -14.34 17.16
C GLN A 72 -50.29 -14.88 15.98
N GLN A 73 -49.88 -14.63 14.74
CA GLN A 73 -50.53 -15.21 13.57
C GLN A 73 -50.32 -16.72 13.49
N VAL A 74 -49.11 -17.21 13.80
CA VAL A 74 -48.80 -18.64 13.85
C VAL A 74 -49.60 -19.33 14.97
N ASP A 75 -49.70 -18.73 16.15
CA ASP A 75 -50.49 -19.27 17.27
C ASP A 75 -51.98 -19.37 16.93
N ARG A 76 -52.55 -18.33 16.28
CA ARG A 76 -53.95 -18.36 15.79
C ARG A 76 -54.17 -19.46 14.75
N THR A 77 -53.20 -19.66 13.85
CA THR A 77 -53.25 -20.71 12.82
C THR A 77 -53.20 -22.10 13.46
N ARG A 78 -52.35 -22.30 14.46
CA ARG A 78 -52.29 -23.54 15.25
C ARG A 78 -53.61 -23.84 15.96
N ALA A 79 -54.22 -22.84 16.59
CA ALA A 79 -55.53 -23.01 17.22
C ALA A 79 -56.63 -23.34 16.19
N ALA A 80 -56.54 -22.80 14.97
CA ALA A 80 -57.46 -23.15 13.88
C ALA A 80 -57.25 -24.57 13.35
N ALA A 81 -56.00 -25.03 13.22
CA ALA A 81 -55.65 -26.39 12.83
C ALA A 81 -56.23 -27.42 13.81
N GLU A 82 -56.16 -27.11 15.11
CA GLU A 82 -56.70 -27.97 16.16
C GLU A 82 -58.23 -28.09 16.09
N ARG A 83 -58.93 -26.96 15.90
CA ARG A 83 -60.40 -26.98 15.69
C ARG A 83 -60.78 -27.80 14.46
N GLU A 84 -60.03 -27.65 13.36
CA GLU A 84 -60.28 -28.41 12.13
C GLU A 84 -60.04 -29.91 12.30
N ARG A 85 -59.04 -30.33 13.08
CA ARG A 85 -58.84 -31.75 13.43
C ARG A 85 -59.97 -32.29 14.30
N GLN A 86 -60.42 -31.55 15.31
CA GLN A 86 -61.56 -31.95 16.17
C GLN A 86 -62.86 -32.07 15.37
N ARG A 87 -63.07 -31.19 14.40
CA ARG A 87 -64.18 -31.27 13.43
C ARG A 87 -64.07 -32.52 12.56
N GLN A 88 -62.90 -32.81 11.97
CA GLN A 88 -62.67 -34.03 11.18
C GLN A 88 -62.84 -35.32 12.01
N ALA A 89 -62.57 -35.27 13.32
CA ALA A 89 -62.78 -36.39 14.25
C ALA A 89 -64.22 -36.55 14.75
N GLY A 90 -65.16 -35.66 14.36
CA GLY A 90 -66.56 -35.71 14.79
C GLY A 90 -66.78 -35.37 16.27
N LEU A 91 -65.80 -34.72 16.92
CA LEU A 91 -65.82 -34.37 18.34
C LEU A 91 -66.40 -32.97 18.61
N ALA A 92 -66.62 -32.16 17.57
CA ALA A 92 -67.28 -30.87 17.66
C ALA A 92 -68.81 -31.04 17.54
N ALA A 93 -69.53 -31.02 18.66
CA ALA A 93 -70.98 -31.02 18.65
C ALA A 93 -71.50 -29.69 18.06
N GLN A 94 -72.25 -29.77 16.95
CA GLN A 94 -73.04 -28.68 16.33
C GLN A 94 -72.30 -27.56 15.55
N GLU A 95 -71.24 -27.84 14.80
CA GLU A 95 -70.75 -26.92 13.75
C GLU A 95 -70.92 -27.53 12.35
N GLU A 96 -72.04 -27.24 11.69
CA GLU A 96 -72.36 -27.69 10.32
C GLU A 96 -71.74 -26.80 9.22
N HIS A 97 -71.16 -25.64 9.57
CA HIS A 97 -70.53 -24.74 8.62
C HIS A 97 -69.02 -25.02 8.46
N PRO A 98 -68.45 -24.92 7.23
CA PRO A 98 -67.02 -25.10 7.03
C PRO A 98 -66.24 -24.08 7.86
N ALA A 99 -65.21 -24.55 8.59
CA ALA A 99 -64.32 -23.67 9.35
C ALA A 99 -63.73 -22.61 8.42
N GLU A 100 -63.81 -21.34 8.81
CA GLU A 100 -63.24 -20.24 8.05
C GLU A 100 -61.74 -20.50 7.82
N PRO A 101 -61.24 -20.47 6.57
CA PRO A 101 -59.84 -20.77 6.29
C PRO A 101 -58.93 -19.78 7.03
N PRO A 102 -57.80 -20.23 7.60
CA PRO A 102 -56.89 -19.35 8.32
C PRO A 102 -56.41 -18.21 7.41
N SER A 103 -56.33 -16.99 7.96
CA SER A 103 -55.79 -15.86 7.22
C SER A 103 -54.31 -16.10 6.86
N PRO A 104 -53.85 -15.70 5.65
CA PRO A 104 -52.46 -15.88 5.26
C PRO A 104 -51.48 -15.21 6.23
N LEU A 105 -50.42 -15.91 6.62
CA LEU A 105 -49.34 -15.36 7.43
C LEU A 105 -48.66 -14.22 6.67
N SER A 106 -48.57 -13.04 7.28
CA SER A 106 -47.96 -11.86 6.67
C SER A 106 -47.16 -11.04 7.67
N ALA A 107 -45.89 -10.80 7.35
CA ALA A 107 -44.98 -9.97 8.12
C ALA A 107 -43.87 -9.45 7.19
N SER A 108 -44.03 -8.23 6.70
CA SER A 108 -43.06 -7.58 5.82
C SER A 108 -42.31 -6.47 6.54
N PHE A 109 -41.01 -6.42 6.32
CA PHE A 109 -40.12 -5.34 6.74
C PHE A 109 -38.97 -5.22 5.76
N SER A 110 -38.39 -4.03 5.66
CA SER A 110 -37.09 -3.77 5.01
C SER A 110 -36.41 -2.63 5.77
N ALA A 111 -35.12 -2.78 6.07
CA ALA A 111 -34.38 -1.81 6.86
C ALA A 111 -34.07 -0.56 6.04
N ARG A 112 -34.03 0.60 6.69
CA ARG A 112 -33.69 1.87 6.06
C ARG A 112 -32.16 1.98 5.92
N SER A 113 -31.71 2.37 4.73
CA SER A 113 -30.31 2.70 4.46
C SER A 113 -29.87 3.92 5.27
N ARG A 114 -28.62 3.94 5.74
CA ARG A 114 -28.09 5.04 6.55
C ARG A 114 -26.97 5.81 5.85
N ARG A 115 -26.97 7.14 6.01
CA ARG A 115 -25.98 8.04 5.39
C ARG A 115 -24.71 8.06 6.25
N ARG A 116 -23.56 7.86 5.61
CA ARG A 116 -22.23 7.78 6.29
C ARG A 116 -21.19 8.75 5.73
N THR A 117 -21.58 9.56 4.75
CA THR A 117 -20.73 10.57 4.11
C THR A 117 -21.45 11.91 4.09
N SER A 118 -20.67 12.97 4.19
CA SER A 118 -21.14 14.36 4.14
C SER A 118 -20.30 15.21 3.20
N ALA A 119 -20.87 16.34 2.77
CA ALA A 119 -20.10 17.31 2.01
C ALA A 119 -19.02 17.94 2.91
N PRO A 120 -17.78 18.14 2.43
CA PRO A 120 -16.71 18.78 3.19
C PRO A 120 -17.16 20.14 3.76
N ALA A 121 -16.98 20.35 5.06
CA ALA A 121 -17.19 21.64 5.71
C ALA A 121 -15.83 22.25 6.13
N ALA A 122 -15.75 23.58 6.26
CA ALA A 122 -14.54 24.25 6.72
C ALA A 122 -14.32 24.14 8.26
N VAL A 123 -14.67 22.99 8.85
CA VAL A 123 -14.63 22.74 10.29
C VAL A 123 -13.66 21.60 10.56
N ARG A 124 -12.78 21.80 11.55
CA ARG A 124 -11.95 20.74 12.11
C ARG A 124 -12.74 20.03 13.20
N GLY A 125 -12.60 18.72 13.30
CA GLY A 125 -13.28 17.94 14.32
C GLY A 125 -12.38 17.07 15.17
N SER A 126 -12.93 16.57 16.26
CA SER A 126 -12.27 15.66 17.21
C SER A 126 -13.13 14.42 17.43
N ALA A 127 -12.50 13.31 17.81
CA ALA A 127 -13.17 12.12 18.34
C ALA A 127 -12.25 11.42 19.34
N ASP A 128 -12.83 10.55 20.19
CA ASP A 128 -12.08 9.64 21.06
C ASP A 128 -12.07 8.24 20.41
N PRO A 129 -10.94 7.80 19.83
CA PRO A 129 -10.85 6.52 19.13
C PRO A 129 -11.18 5.33 20.02
N THR A 130 -10.87 5.39 21.31
CA THR A 130 -11.14 4.30 22.25
C THR A 130 -12.63 4.10 22.46
N ARG A 131 -13.39 5.21 22.58
CA ARG A 131 -14.85 5.15 22.73
C ARG A 131 -15.55 4.71 21.46
N LEU A 132 -15.07 5.15 20.30
CA LEU A 132 -15.58 4.68 19.01
C LEU A 132 -15.40 3.17 18.87
N ARG A 133 -14.23 2.62 19.21
CA ARG A 133 -13.99 1.17 19.16
C ARG A 133 -14.79 0.39 20.20
N SER A 134 -14.99 0.95 21.39
CA SER A 134 -15.92 0.37 22.39
C SER A 134 -17.34 0.22 21.81
N PHE A 135 -17.83 1.23 21.08
CA PHE A 135 -19.09 1.12 20.35
C PHE A 135 -19.06 0.01 19.28
N VAL A 136 -18.01 -0.05 18.45
CA VAL A 136 -17.84 -1.08 17.40
C VAL A 136 -17.90 -2.49 17.99
N GLU A 137 -17.15 -2.75 19.07
CA GLU A 137 -17.12 -4.05 19.75
C GLU A 137 -18.49 -4.44 20.32
N ARG A 138 -19.16 -3.49 20.99
CA ARG A 138 -20.49 -3.70 21.59
C ARG A 138 -21.57 -3.92 20.52
N ALA A 139 -21.52 -3.18 19.41
CA ALA A 139 -22.43 -3.32 18.29
C ALA A 139 -22.27 -4.70 17.63
N ARG A 140 -21.03 -5.09 17.28
CA ARG A 140 -20.73 -6.40 16.67
C ARG A 140 -21.12 -7.57 17.58
N THR A 141 -20.88 -7.45 18.89
CA THR A 141 -21.29 -8.46 19.88
C THR A 141 -22.81 -8.62 19.94
N SER A 142 -23.54 -7.50 19.94
CA SER A 142 -25.00 -7.49 19.94
C SER A 142 -25.58 -8.09 18.66
N ASP A 143 -25.02 -7.73 17.51
CA ASP A 143 -25.42 -8.27 16.20
C ASP A 143 -25.13 -9.77 16.06
N GLY A 144 -24.00 -10.24 16.59
CA GLY A 144 -23.65 -11.67 16.59
C GLY A 144 -24.69 -12.54 17.30
N ARG A 145 -25.23 -12.06 18.43
CA ARG A 145 -26.31 -12.75 19.17
C ARG A 145 -27.61 -12.83 18.37
N VAL A 146 -28.00 -11.74 17.70
CA VAL A 146 -29.21 -11.70 16.86
C VAL A 146 -29.05 -12.61 15.64
N ARG A 147 -27.88 -12.58 14.99
CA ARG A 147 -27.58 -13.41 13.82
C ARG A 147 -27.70 -14.90 14.13
N ALA A 148 -27.11 -15.36 15.24
CA ALA A 148 -27.20 -16.75 15.66
C ALA A 148 -28.65 -17.22 15.83
N LEU A 149 -29.47 -16.45 16.55
CA LEU A 149 -30.89 -16.78 16.75
C LEU A 149 -31.69 -16.68 15.44
N LEU A 150 -31.41 -15.68 14.60
CA LEU A 150 -32.06 -15.55 13.30
C LEU A 150 -31.83 -16.77 12.41
N ASP A 151 -30.62 -17.34 12.40
CA ASP A 151 -30.30 -18.51 11.59
C ASP A 151 -31.08 -19.75 12.05
N GLU A 152 -31.23 -19.94 13.36
CA GLU A 152 -32.07 -20.98 13.95
C GLU A 152 -33.55 -20.82 13.55
N VAL A 153 -34.09 -19.60 13.72
CA VAL A 153 -35.51 -19.31 13.41
C VAL A 153 -35.77 -19.41 11.91
N ALA A 154 -34.83 -18.97 11.06
CA ALA A 154 -34.95 -19.09 9.62
C ALA A 154 -34.94 -20.56 9.15
N ALA A 155 -34.19 -21.44 9.83
CA ALA A 155 -34.25 -22.87 9.58
C ALA A 155 -35.62 -23.46 9.95
N ILE A 156 -36.20 -23.03 11.07
CA ILE A 156 -37.55 -23.44 11.50
C ILE A 156 -38.61 -22.93 10.51
N TRP A 157 -38.50 -21.69 10.04
CA TRP A 157 -39.40 -21.11 9.03
C TRP A 157 -39.41 -21.91 7.73
N ARG A 158 -38.23 -22.32 7.23
CA ARG A 158 -38.14 -23.19 6.04
C ARG A 158 -38.84 -24.53 6.26
N ARG A 159 -38.68 -25.14 7.43
CA ARG A 159 -39.39 -26.39 7.79
C ARG A 159 -40.90 -26.18 7.89
N PHE A 160 -41.35 -25.09 8.51
CA PHE A 160 -42.77 -24.74 8.57
C PHE A 160 -43.41 -24.66 7.19
N GLY A 161 -42.72 -24.07 6.20
CA GLY A 161 -43.22 -24.01 4.83
C GLY A 161 -43.43 -25.38 4.16
N VAL A 162 -42.69 -26.41 4.60
CA VAL A 162 -42.80 -27.80 4.10
C VAL A 162 -43.84 -28.59 4.89
N ASP A 163 -43.74 -28.55 6.22
CA ASP A 163 -44.48 -29.42 7.15
C ASP A 163 -45.89 -28.87 7.48
N CYS A 164 -46.16 -27.60 7.18
CA CYS A 164 -47.43 -26.93 7.50
C CYS A 164 -48.13 -26.33 6.27
N SER A 165 -48.22 -27.08 5.16
CA SER A 165 -48.85 -26.62 3.92
C SER A 165 -50.34 -26.24 4.03
N TRP A 166 -51.02 -26.65 5.12
CA TRP A 166 -52.38 -26.19 5.42
C TRP A 166 -52.46 -24.70 5.83
N ALA A 167 -51.36 -24.12 6.32
CA ALA A 167 -51.29 -22.70 6.67
C ALA A 167 -50.95 -21.86 5.43
N PRO A 168 -51.86 -20.98 4.95
CA PRO A 168 -51.54 -20.12 3.82
C PRO A 168 -50.46 -19.11 4.22
N THR A 169 -49.49 -18.92 3.34
CA THR A 169 -48.41 -17.95 3.52
C THR A 169 -48.58 -16.79 2.54
N GLY A 170 -48.65 -15.58 3.08
CA GLY A 170 -48.60 -14.33 2.32
C GLY A 170 -47.17 -13.83 2.19
N ARG A 171 -46.96 -12.50 2.28
CA ARG A 171 -45.61 -11.92 2.21
C ARG A 171 -44.94 -11.93 3.58
N VAL A 172 -43.93 -12.77 3.75
CA VAL A 172 -43.10 -12.84 4.97
C VAL A 172 -41.65 -12.51 4.61
N THR A 173 -41.26 -11.25 4.80
CA THR A 173 -39.88 -10.76 4.58
C THR A 173 -39.22 -10.28 5.87
N VAL A 174 -39.89 -10.43 7.02
CA VAL A 174 -39.36 -9.94 8.31
C VAL A 174 -37.98 -10.52 8.65
N PHE A 175 -37.70 -11.77 8.28
CA PHE A 175 -36.38 -12.39 8.51
C PHE A 175 -35.28 -11.82 7.61
N ASP A 176 -35.61 -11.40 6.39
CA ASP A 176 -34.67 -10.69 5.52
C ASP A 176 -34.48 -9.26 6.02
N GLY A 177 -35.55 -8.62 6.49
CA GLY A 177 -35.47 -7.33 7.17
C GLY A 177 -34.56 -7.32 8.40
N VAL A 178 -34.50 -8.41 9.18
CA VAL A 178 -33.50 -8.53 10.27
C VAL A 178 -32.09 -8.63 9.71
N ARG A 179 -31.85 -9.35 8.59
CA ARG A 179 -30.52 -9.39 7.94
C ARG A 179 -30.11 -8.02 7.46
N GLU A 180 -31.00 -7.32 6.76
CA GLU A 180 -30.76 -5.94 6.28
C GLU A 180 -30.41 -4.99 7.43
N LEU A 181 -31.10 -5.10 8.58
CA LEU A 181 -30.75 -4.33 9.78
C LEU A 181 -29.31 -4.64 10.25
N LEU A 182 -28.96 -5.92 10.34
CA LEU A 182 -27.63 -6.36 10.78
C LEU A 182 -26.52 -5.94 9.81
N ASP A 183 -26.82 -5.92 8.51
CA ASP A 183 -25.89 -5.46 7.48
C ASP A 183 -25.64 -3.94 7.59
N GLU A 184 -26.70 -3.15 7.78
CA GLU A 184 -26.55 -1.72 8.05
C GLU A 184 -25.83 -1.45 9.38
N ASN A 185 -26.05 -2.26 10.42
CA ASN A 185 -25.34 -2.12 11.69
C ASN A 185 -23.84 -2.42 11.53
N GLY A 186 -23.51 -3.46 10.74
CA GLY A 186 -22.14 -3.77 10.38
C GLY A 186 -21.46 -2.62 9.64
N ALA A 187 -22.17 -2.01 8.68
CA ALA A 187 -21.66 -0.85 7.94
C ALA A 187 -21.45 0.40 8.84
N ASP A 188 -22.28 0.61 9.87
CA ASP A 188 -22.05 1.67 10.88
C ASP A 188 -20.81 1.39 11.72
N ALA A 189 -20.65 0.15 12.18
CA ALA A 189 -19.49 -0.27 12.96
C ALA A 189 -18.20 -0.12 12.16
N ASP A 190 -18.17 -0.56 10.90
CA ASP A 190 -17.01 -0.42 10.02
C ASP A 190 -16.68 1.05 9.72
N TRP A 191 -17.69 1.90 9.58
CA TRP A 191 -17.50 3.34 9.42
C TRP A 191 -16.91 3.98 10.67
N MET A 192 -17.43 3.68 11.87
CA MET A 192 -16.87 4.17 13.13
C MET A 192 -15.45 3.67 13.39
N GLU A 193 -15.12 2.43 13.00
CA GLU A 193 -13.75 1.90 13.08
C GLU A 193 -12.78 2.71 12.20
N ARG A 194 -13.18 3.06 10.98
CA ARG A 194 -12.34 3.89 10.10
C ARG A 194 -12.19 5.32 10.64
N VAL A 195 -13.25 5.89 11.22
CA VAL A 195 -13.15 7.20 11.88
C VAL A 195 -12.19 7.13 13.08
N ALA A 196 -12.28 6.09 13.91
CA ALA A 196 -11.36 5.88 15.03
C ALA A 196 -9.90 5.76 14.56
N THR A 197 -9.67 4.98 13.49
CA THR A 197 -8.34 4.82 12.88
C THR A 197 -7.78 6.15 12.38
N ALA A 198 -8.62 7.00 11.78
CA ALA A 198 -8.19 8.33 11.32
C ALA A 198 -7.72 9.23 12.48
N PHE A 199 -8.47 9.26 13.58
CA PHE A 199 -8.13 10.07 14.75
C PHE A 199 -6.96 9.52 15.57
N ASP A 200 -6.75 8.20 15.59
CA ASP A 200 -5.53 7.60 16.13
C ASP A 200 -4.30 7.98 15.30
N ALA A 201 -4.41 7.93 13.97
CA ALA A 201 -3.35 8.34 13.06
C ALA A 201 -3.02 9.85 13.20
N ALA A 202 -3.94 10.65 13.73
CA ALA A 202 -3.73 12.05 14.07
C ALA A 202 -3.06 12.27 15.42
N GLY A 203 -2.81 11.22 16.22
CA GLY A 203 -2.24 11.35 17.56
C GLY A 203 -3.12 12.15 18.55
N GLY A 204 -4.44 12.20 18.32
CA GLY A 204 -5.39 12.98 19.12
C GLY A 204 -5.55 14.44 18.69
N GLU A 205 -4.91 14.87 17.61
CA GLU A 205 -5.14 16.19 17.03
C GLU A 205 -6.50 16.27 16.30
N ALA A 206 -7.04 17.49 16.22
CA ALA A 206 -8.25 17.73 15.45
C ALA A 206 -7.96 17.63 13.95
N LEU A 207 -8.85 16.98 13.19
CA LEU A 207 -8.71 16.77 11.74
C LEU A 207 -9.67 17.63 10.93
N SER A 208 -9.27 18.07 9.75
CA SER A 208 -10.17 18.71 8.81
C SER A 208 -11.26 17.75 8.34
N SER A 209 -12.43 18.30 8.02
CA SER A 209 -13.54 17.53 7.44
C SER A 209 -13.13 16.70 6.22
N MET A 210 -12.26 17.24 5.36
CA MET A 210 -11.75 16.53 4.19
C MET A 210 -10.88 15.32 4.57
N ALA A 211 -9.99 15.48 5.56
CA ALA A 211 -9.15 14.38 6.04
C ALA A 211 -10.01 13.25 6.62
N VAL A 212 -11.01 13.57 7.44
CA VAL A 212 -11.90 12.56 8.04
C VAL A 212 -12.72 11.85 6.96
N GLU A 213 -13.28 12.56 5.98
CA GLU A 213 -14.04 11.94 4.86
C GLU A 213 -13.14 11.02 4.02
N LEU A 214 -11.93 11.44 3.65
CA LEU A 214 -10.99 10.60 2.89
C LEU A 214 -10.54 9.37 3.67
N ALA A 215 -10.19 9.55 4.94
CA ALA A 215 -9.74 8.45 5.79
C ALA A 215 -10.87 7.44 6.09
N SER A 216 -12.10 7.93 6.27
CA SER A 216 -13.26 7.10 6.63
C SER A 216 -14.09 6.59 5.44
N ALA A 217 -13.75 6.98 4.21
CA ALA A 217 -14.45 6.56 3.00
C ALA A 217 -14.56 5.02 2.91
N PRO A 218 -15.74 4.45 2.61
CA PRO A 218 -15.92 3.00 2.54
C PRO A 218 -15.23 2.37 1.33
N VAL A 219 -14.88 3.17 0.32
CA VAL A 219 -14.26 2.68 -0.91
C VAL A 219 -12.75 2.57 -0.71
N LEU A 220 -12.18 1.40 -1.01
CA LEU A 220 -10.73 1.15 -0.92
C LEU A 220 -9.92 1.88 -1.99
N LYS A 221 -10.53 2.14 -3.16
CA LYS A 221 -9.89 2.82 -4.30
C LYS A 221 -10.73 3.99 -4.79
N LEU A 222 -10.14 5.18 -4.82
CA LEU A 222 -10.74 6.33 -5.49
C LEU A 222 -10.46 6.25 -6.99
N SER A 223 -11.19 6.97 -7.84
CA SER A 223 -10.71 7.18 -9.21
C SER A 223 -9.52 8.15 -9.17
N ASP A 224 -8.51 7.96 -10.03
CA ASP A 224 -7.30 8.80 -10.04
C ASP A 224 -7.59 10.32 -10.06
N PRO A 225 -8.56 10.85 -10.84
CA PRO A 225 -8.87 12.27 -10.81
C PRO A 225 -9.41 12.75 -9.45
N VAL A 226 -10.17 11.92 -8.76
CA VAL A 226 -10.72 12.21 -7.42
C VAL A 226 -9.61 12.20 -6.38
N LEU A 227 -8.71 11.20 -6.44
CA LEU A 227 -7.54 11.14 -5.55
C LEU A 227 -6.64 12.38 -5.71
N LEU A 228 -6.33 12.75 -6.95
CA LEU A 228 -5.51 13.91 -7.27
C LEU A 228 -6.17 15.24 -6.86
N THR A 229 -7.50 15.36 -7.02
CA THR A 229 -8.27 16.53 -6.56
C THR A 229 -8.32 16.62 -5.03
N ALA A 230 -8.48 15.49 -4.35
CA ALA A 230 -8.41 15.40 -2.90
C ALA A 230 -7.03 15.85 -2.40
N LEU A 231 -5.95 15.35 -3.00
CA LEU A 231 -4.58 15.76 -2.69
C LEU A 231 -4.26 17.19 -3.10
N ALA A 232 -5.01 17.82 -4.01
CA ALA A 232 -4.84 19.24 -4.30
C ALA A 232 -5.39 20.14 -3.18
N THR A 233 -6.38 19.65 -2.42
CA THR A 233 -7.18 20.45 -1.48
C THR A 233 -6.98 20.09 0.00
N LEU A 234 -6.52 18.88 0.30
CA LEU A 234 -6.26 18.39 1.66
C LEU A 234 -5.24 19.28 2.40
N ASP A 235 -5.44 19.53 3.70
CA ASP A 235 -4.41 20.20 4.51
C ASP A 235 -3.11 19.39 4.41
N PRO A 236 -2.00 19.97 3.93
CA PRO A 236 -0.80 19.21 3.68
C PRO A 236 -0.22 18.58 4.96
N GLN A 237 -0.45 19.17 6.13
CA GLN A 237 -0.04 18.58 7.42
C GLN A 237 -0.81 17.29 7.74
N GLU A 238 -1.99 17.09 7.17
CA GLU A 238 -2.85 15.92 7.40
C GLU A 238 -2.63 14.80 6.38
N VAL A 239 -1.81 15.04 5.34
CA VAL A 239 -1.52 14.06 4.30
C VAL A 239 -0.91 12.79 4.90
N GLY A 240 0.07 12.95 5.80
CA GLY A 240 0.69 11.83 6.51
C GLY A 240 -0.31 11.06 7.37
N THR A 241 -1.22 11.76 8.05
CA THR A 241 -2.31 11.14 8.83
C THR A 241 -3.26 10.34 7.96
N VAL A 242 -3.68 10.89 6.81
CA VAL A 242 -4.56 10.17 5.88
C VAL A 242 -3.87 8.92 5.33
N TRP A 243 -2.57 8.97 5.02
CA TRP A 243 -1.83 7.79 4.58
C TRP A 243 -1.67 6.74 5.68
N ALA A 244 -1.37 7.16 6.90
CA ALA A 244 -1.30 6.24 8.04
C ALA A 244 -2.65 5.55 8.31
N ALA A 245 -3.76 6.27 8.11
CA ALA A 245 -5.10 5.70 8.22
C ALA A 245 -5.51 4.84 7.00
N ARG A 246 -4.97 5.15 5.82
CA ARG A 246 -5.33 4.57 4.51
C ARG A 246 -4.09 4.35 3.63
N PRO A 247 -3.26 3.34 3.94
CA PRO A 247 -2.05 3.05 3.17
C PRO A 247 -2.38 2.69 1.71
N GLU A 248 -3.58 2.16 1.43
CA GLU A 248 -3.99 1.81 0.07
C GLU A 248 -4.07 3.03 -0.86
N LEU A 249 -4.38 4.22 -0.33
CA LEU A 249 -4.40 5.45 -1.12
C LEU A 249 -2.98 5.91 -1.49
N GLN A 250 -2.02 5.66 -0.60
CA GLN A 250 -0.61 5.93 -0.86
C GLN A 250 -0.08 4.98 -1.94
N GLU A 251 -0.39 3.68 -1.85
CA GLU A 251 -0.07 2.69 -2.87
C GLU A 251 -0.69 3.02 -4.23
N GLN A 252 -1.95 3.46 -4.24
CA GLN A 252 -2.62 3.88 -5.47
C GLN A 252 -1.88 5.05 -6.13
N LEU A 253 -1.44 6.04 -5.34
CA LEU A 253 -0.68 7.18 -5.85
C LEU A 253 0.69 6.75 -6.44
N LEU A 254 1.37 5.79 -5.79
CA LEU A 254 2.62 5.20 -6.32
C LEU A 254 2.41 4.38 -7.60
N ALA A 255 1.20 3.88 -7.82
CA ALA A 255 0.83 3.12 -9.01
C ALA A 255 0.34 4.01 -10.17
N LEU A 256 0.15 5.32 -9.95
CA LEU A 256 -0.23 6.24 -11.03
C LEU A 256 0.87 6.33 -12.09
N ASP A 257 0.44 6.50 -13.33
CA ASP A 257 1.33 6.88 -14.41
C ASP A 257 2.04 8.21 -14.09
N SER A 258 3.36 8.23 -14.25
CA SER A 258 4.22 9.38 -13.97
C SER A 258 3.80 10.61 -14.77
N ALA A 259 3.26 10.47 -15.99
CA ALA A 259 2.76 11.61 -16.75
C ALA A 259 1.45 12.17 -16.15
N GLY A 260 0.60 11.32 -15.57
CA GLY A 260 -0.55 11.74 -14.76
C GLY A 260 -0.14 12.53 -13.53
N VAL A 261 0.86 12.04 -12.78
CA VAL A 261 1.43 12.74 -11.62
C VAL A 261 2.04 14.08 -12.04
N ASN A 262 2.80 14.12 -13.14
CA ASN A 262 3.41 15.35 -13.64
C ASN A 262 2.37 16.43 -13.99
N ARG A 263 1.30 16.06 -14.73
CA ARG A 263 0.21 16.99 -15.04
C ARG A 263 -0.48 17.52 -13.80
N TRP A 264 -0.76 16.65 -12.82
CA TRP A 264 -1.33 17.06 -11.54
C TRP A 264 -0.41 18.02 -10.80
N TRP A 265 0.88 17.69 -10.70
CA TRP A 265 1.87 18.49 -10.00
C TRP A 265 1.91 19.92 -10.54
N HIS A 266 1.96 20.08 -11.87
CA HIS A 266 1.94 21.40 -12.53
C HIS A 266 0.59 22.12 -12.38
N GLY A 267 -0.51 21.39 -12.20
CA GLY A 267 -1.84 21.95 -11.94
C GLY A 267 -2.04 22.55 -10.54
N LEU A 268 -1.09 22.40 -9.62
CA LEU A 268 -1.16 22.95 -8.25
C LEU A 268 -0.78 24.45 -8.17
N ASP A 269 -1.08 25.22 -9.23
CA ASP A 269 -0.82 26.66 -9.39
C ASP A 269 0.65 27.09 -9.21
N ALA A 270 1.55 26.56 -10.05
CA ALA A 270 2.93 27.04 -10.11
C ALA A 270 3.10 28.16 -11.16
N GLU A 271 3.70 29.28 -10.76
CA GLU A 271 4.33 30.19 -11.72
C GLU A 271 5.50 29.46 -12.42
N PRO A 272 5.77 29.71 -13.71
CA PRO A 272 6.88 29.07 -14.42
C PRO A 272 8.21 29.24 -13.67
N GLY A 273 8.85 28.13 -13.33
CA GLY A 273 10.19 28.10 -12.70
C GLY A 273 10.24 28.23 -11.18
N ALA A 274 9.10 28.30 -10.47
CA ALA A 274 9.08 28.30 -9.00
C ALA A 274 8.05 27.31 -8.43
N LEU A 275 8.35 26.74 -7.25
CA LEU A 275 7.40 25.91 -6.53
C LEU A 275 6.23 26.74 -6.02
N SER A 276 5.01 26.29 -6.27
CA SER A 276 3.82 26.90 -5.67
C SER A 276 3.84 26.74 -4.15
N ARG A 277 3.03 27.55 -3.46
CA ARG A 277 2.81 27.37 -2.02
C ARG A 277 2.33 25.95 -1.73
N ARG A 278 1.42 25.41 -2.56
CA ARG A 278 0.86 24.07 -2.35
C ARG A 278 1.92 22.99 -2.52
N GLN A 279 2.71 23.04 -3.59
CA GLN A 279 3.81 22.12 -3.83
C GLN A 279 4.84 22.15 -2.70
N SER A 280 5.23 23.34 -2.25
CA SER A 280 6.19 23.50 -1.15
C SER A 280 5.71 22.80 0.13
N VAL A 281 4.45 23.02 0.54
CA VAL A 281 3.97 22.42 1.78
C VAL A 281 3.76 20.90 1.65
N LEU A 282 3.44 20.38 0.46
CA LEU A 282 3.42 18.92 0.24
C LEU A 282 4.82 18.30 0.42
N LEU A 283 5.86 18.94 -0.16
CA LEU A 283 7.25 18.50 0.01
C LEU A 283 7.70 18.59 1.47
N ASP A 284 7.29 19.62 2.20
CA ASP A 284 7.70 19.81 3.60
C ASP A 284 6.96 18.84 4.54
N ALA A 285 5.68 18.57 4.30
CA ALA A 285 4.88 17.70 5.16
C ALA A 285 5.16 16.21 4.94
N CYS A 286 5.51 15.83 3.71
CA CYS A 286 5.68 14.44 3.31
C CYS A 286 6.91 14.24 2.41
N PRO A 287 8.11 14.61 2.89
CA PRO A 287 9.30 14.73 2.06
C PRO A 287 9.76 13.39 1.48
N SER A 288 9.73 12.30 2.26
CA SER A 288 10.18 10.99 1.80
C SER A 288 9.30 10.41 0.69
N PHE A 289 8.02 10.75 0.72
CA PHE A 289 7.07 10.30 -0.29
C PHE A 289 7.22 11.09 -1.59
N PHE A 290 7.05 12.42 -1.53
CA PHE A 290 7.11 13.26 -2.73
C PHE A 290 8.53 13.39 -3.31
N GLY A 291 9.56 13.13 -2.51
CA GLY A 291 10.95 13.07 -2.98
C GLY A 291 11.26 11.89 -3.89
N THR A 292 10.49 10.79 -3.79
CA THR A 292 10.69 9.58 -4.61
C THR A 292 9.55 9.33 -5.60
N LEU A 293 8.48 10.13 -5.57
CA LEU A 293 7.35 9.98 -6.49
C LEU A 293 7.72 10.41 -7.92
N GLU A 294 7.68 9.45 -8.84
CA GLU A 294 7.97 9.69 -10.27
C GLU A 294 6.94 10.62 -10.92
N GLY A 295 7.41 11.50 -11.80
CA GLY A 295 6.60 12.57 -12.42
C GLY A 295 6.75 13.94 -11.73
N ILE A 296 7.33 13.99 -10.52
CA ILE A 296 7.73 15.25 -9.88
C ILE A 296 9.11 15.69 -10.41
N PRO A 297 9.30 16.98 -10.77
CA PRO A 297 10.59 17.52 -11.21
C PRO A 297 11.73 17.27 -10.22
N TYR A 298 12.94 17.03 -10.73
CA TYR A 298 14.09 16.59 -9.94
C TYR A 298 14.58 17.65 -8.94
N GLY A 299 14.45 18.94 -9.22
CA GLY A 299 14.72 19.99 -8.24
C GLY A 299 13.78 19.96 -7.03
N ALA A 300 12.51 19.59 -7.24
CA ALA A 300 11.54 19.41 -6.15
C ALA A 300 11.85 18.14 -5.35
N ARG A 301 12.21 17.06 -6.04
CA ARG A 301 12.64 15.79 -5.41
C ARG A 301 13.90 15.96 -4.57
N ASP A 302 14.91 16.67 -5.08
CA ASP A 302 16.14 16.99 -4.34
C ASP A 302 15.85 17.73 -3.03
N ARG A 303 15.02 18.78 -3.07
CA ARG A 303 14.61 19.51 -1.87
C ARG A 303 14.00 18.57 -0.83
N ALA A 304 13.03 17.75 -1.23
CA ALA A 304 12.33 16.84 -0.31
C ALA A 304 13.24 15.70 0.20
N ASN A 305 14.04 15.09 -0.66
CA ASN A 305 14.96 14.02 -0.26
C ASN A 305 16.06 14.53 0.67
N ARG A 306 16.56 15.75 0.50
CA ARG A 306 17.53 16.37 1.42
C ARG A 306 16.94 16.62 2.81
N VAL A 307 15.68 17.05 2.89
CA VAL A 307 14.96 17.18 4.17
C VAL A 307 14.82 15.81 4.84
N SER A 308 14.41 14.78 4.09
CA SER A 308 14.31 13.40 4.60
C SER A 308 15.66 12.89 5.11
N LEU A 309 16.72 13.06 4.31
CA LEU A 309 18.07 12.63 4.64
C LEU A 309 18.57 13.28 5.94
N SER A 310 18.43 14.60 6.07
CA SER A 310 18.83 15.31 7.29
C SER A 310 18.04 14.81 8.50
N GLY A 311 16.71 14.71 8.38
CA GLY A 311 15.86 14.24 9.47
C GLY A 311 16.18 12.82 9.92
N TRP A 312 16.50 11.92 8.99
CA TRP A 312 16.89 10.54 9.32
C TRP A 312 18.27 10.47 9.98
N ILE A 313 19.23 11.27 9.52
CA ILE A 313 20.55 11.38 10.17
C ILE A 313 20.39 11.91 11.59
N ASP A 314 19.60 12.97 11.78
CA ASP A 314 19.39 13.59 13.09
C ASP A 314 18.70 12.62 14.06
N ALA A 315 17.66 11.92 13.62
CA ALA A 315 16.95 10.92 14.42
C ALA A 315 17.85 9.76 14.84
N LEU A 316 18.59 9.15 13.89
CA LEU A 316 19.48 8.03 14.19
C LEU A 316 20.70 8.46 15.03
N THR A 317 21.16 9.70 14.87
CA THR A 317 22.20 10.29 15.73
C THR A 317 21.69 10.42 17.17
N ALA A 318 20.47 10.91 17.36
CA ALA A 318 19.86 10.98 18.69
C ALA A 318 19.64 9.59 19.30
N GLU A 319 19.22 8.59 18.52
CA GLU A 319 19.11 7.20 18.97
C GLU A 319 20.46 6.63 19.43
N ARG A 320 21.52 6.83 18.62
CA ARG A 320 22.89 6.42 18.95
C ARG A 320 23.37 7.09 20.23
N ASP A 321 23.19 8.40 20.36
CA ASP A 321 23.67 9.16 21.52
C ASP A 321 22.92 8.77 22.80
N ALA A 322 21.61 8.50 22.69
CA ALA A 322 20.82 7.95 23.79
C ALA A 322 21.24 6.52 24.16
N ALA A 323 21.72 5.71 23.22
CA ALA A 323 22.24 4.38 23.47
C ALA A 323 23.64 4.43 24.13
N LEU A 324 24.52 5.34 23.68
CA LEU A 324 25.83 5.62 24.31
C LEU A 324 25.67 6.07 25.76
N PHE A 325 24.78 7.03 26.03
CA PHE A 325 24.51 7.49 27.39
C PHE A 325 24.01 6.35 28.30
N ARG A 326 23.16 5.46 27.77
CA ARG A 326 22.66 4.30 28.51
C ARG A 326 23.74 3.26 28.77
N GLU A 327 24.64 3.04 27.82
CA GLU A 327 25.78 2.13 28.01
C GLU A 327 26.66 2.64 29.15
N GLU A 328 27.02 3.92 29.16
CA GLU A 328 27.80 4.58 30.22
C GLU A 328 27.09 4.47 31.59
N GLU A 329 25.78 4.74 31.66
CA GLU A 329 24.99 4.58 32.90
C GLU A 329 25.02 3.14 33.43
N LEU A 330 24.95 2.14 32.53
CA LEU A 330 24.96 0.73 32.89
C LEU A 330 26.32 0.24 33.37
N GLU A 331 27.42 0.75 32.79
CA GLU A 331 28.78 0.42 33.22
C GLU A 331 29.05 0.89 34.66
N ASP A 332 28.50 2.04 35.06
CA ASP A 332 28.65 2.58 36.40
C ASP A 332 27.70 1.95 37.45
N ARG A 333 26.71 1.17 37.02
CA ARG A 333 25.67 0.62 37.89
C ARG A 333 26.04 -0.77 38.44
N PRO A 334 26.24 -0.94 39.76
CA PRO A 334 26.74 -2.20 40.34
C PRO A 334 25.84 -3.43 40.12
N GLU A 335 24.55 -3.21 39.89
CA GLU A 335 23.55 -4.27 39.70
C GLU A 335 23.17 -4.48 38.21
N ALA A 336 23.83 -3.78 37.29
CA ALA A 336 23.58 -3.97 35.86
C ALA A 336 23.94 -5.39 35.42
N THR A 337 23.05 -6.00 34.64
CA THR A 337 23.27 -7.33 34.09
C THR A 337 24.09 -7.26 32.81
N THR A 338 24.82 -8.33 32.49
CA THR A 338 25.54 -8.46 31.21
C THR A 338 24.61 -8.31 30.00
N LEU A 339 23.34 -8.72 30.13
CA LEU A 339 22.36 -8.61 29.06
C LEU A 339 21.96 -7.16 28.79
N GLU A 340 21.83 -6.32 29.83
CA GLU A 340 21.53 -4.90 29.67
C GLU A 340 22.67 -4.16 28.97
N ILE A 341 23.92 -4.40 29.39
CA ILE A 341 25.11 -3.81 28.77
C ILE A 341 25.20 -4.23 27.30
N ALA A 342 25.04 -5.53 27.02
CA ALA A 342 25.06 -6.03 25.64
C ALA A 342 23.94 -5.44 24.77
N ALA A 343 22.75 -5.19 25.34
CA ALA A 343 21.63 -4.58 24.63
C ALA A 343 21.93 -3.11 24.26
N ALA A 344 22.58 -2.35 25.16
CA ALA A 344 23.01 -0.98 24.87
C ALA A 344 24.09 -0.95 23.77
N ALA A 345 25.12 -1.79 23.88
CA ALA A 345 26.17 -1.94 22.86
C ALA A 345 25.61 -2.34 21.49
N PHE A 346 24.62 -3.24 21.46
CA PHE A 346 23.92 -3.63 20.24
C PHE A 346 23.13 -2.47 19.63
N ALA A 347 22.42 -1.68 20.45
CA ALA A 347 21.69 -0.51 19.98
C ALA A 347 22.62 0.54 19.33
N ILE A 348 23.81 0.77 19.90
CA ILE A 348 24.83 1.66 19.32
C ILE A 348 25.30 1.13 17.96
N THR A 349 25.62 -0.16 17.89
CA THR A 349 26.08 -0.82 16.66
C THR A 349 25.01 -0.71 15.57
N ALA A 350 23.75 -1.05 15.89
CA ALA A 350 22.64 -0.97 14.97
C ALA A 350 22.37 0.47 14.47
N ALA A 351 22.47 1.47 15.34
CA ALA A 351 22.33 2.87 14.95
C ALA A 351 23.47 3.31 14.01
N ASN A 352 24.71 2.91 14.30
CA ASN A 352 25.87 3.22 13.45
C ASN A 352 25.78 2.55 12.06
N GLU A 353 25.30 1.31 11.99
CA GLU A 353 25.07 0.60 10.73
C GLU A 353 24.03 1.30 9.86
N ARG A 354 22.96 1.84 10.46
CA ARG A 354 21.93 2.61 9.73
C ARG A 354 22.38 4.03 9.37
N LEU A 355 23.24 4.65 10.16
CA LEU A 355 23.80 5.98 9.88
C LEU A 355 24.78 5.96 8.70
N ARG A 356 25.61 4.92 8.59
CA ARG A 356 26.67 4.82 7.58
C ARG A 356 26.18 5.10 6.14
N PRO A 357 25.11 4.47 5.63
CA PRO A 357 24.65 4.72 4.26
C PRO A 357 24.13 6.15 4.08
N LEU A 358 23.44 6.70 5.08
CA LEU A 358 22.91 8.07 5.02
C LEU A 358 24.03 9.11 5.01
N LEU A 359 25.08 8.91 5.80
CA LEU A 359 26.26 9.77 5.80
C LEU A 359 27.02 9.69 4.46
N SER A 360 27.12 8.50 3.86
CA SER A 360 27.71 8.33 2.52
C SER A 360 26.88 9.05 1.44
N ILE A 361 25.54 8.97 1.51
CA ILE A 361 24.67 9.77 0.64
C ILE A 361 24.92 11.27 0.89
N GLN A 362 24.95 11.73 2.13
CA GLN A 362 25.19 13.15 2.46
C GLN A 362 26.54 13.64 1.92
N GLY A 363 27.61 12.86 2.09
CA GLY A 363 28.94 13.15 1.54
C GLY A 363 28.94 13.23 0.01
N SER A 364 28.17 12.36 -0.64
CA SER A 364 28.04 12.35 -2.11
C SER A 364 27.32 13.57 -2.68
N LEU A 365 26.61 14.37 -1.87
CA LEU A 365 25.87 15.54 -2.34
C LEU A 365 26.71 16.82 -2.38
N THR A 366 27.94 16.80 -1.86
CA THR A 366 28.84 17.96 -1.91
C THR A 366 29.59 17.98 -3.24
N PRO A 367 29.36 18.97 -4.13
CA PRO A 367 30.09 19.08 -5.37
C PRO A 367 31.55 19.48 -5.12
N VAL A 368 32.45 18.99 -5.97
CA VAL A 368 33.83 19.49 -6.01
C VAL A 368 33.79 20.92 -6.57
N PRO A 369 34.57 21.88 -6.04
CA PRO A 369 34.62 23.23 -6.61
C PRO A 369 34.85 23.21 -8.13
N GLY A 370 33.96 23.88 -8.88
CA GLY A 370 34.02 23.92 -10.35
C GLY A 370 33.31 22.77 -11.07
N SER A 371 32.68 21.81 -10.36
CA SER A 371 31.85 20.76 -10.95
C SER A 371 30.35 21.09 -10.91
N SER A 372 29.55 20.38 -11.73
CA SER A 372 28.10 20.53 -11.78
C SER A 372 27.43 20.28 -10.42
N ALA A 373 26.27 20.91 -10.21
CA ALA A 373 25.45 20.69 -9.03
C ALA A 373 25.03 19.21 -8.90
N ARG A 374 24.76 18.78 -7.65
CA ARG A 374 24.31 17.41 -7.36
C ARG A 374 22.89 17.41 -6.84
N LEU A 375 22.06 16.53 -7.38
CA LEU A 375 20.65 16.40 -7.00
C LEU A 375 20.38 15.00 -6.44
N LEU A 376 19.82 14.90 -5.24
CA LEU A 376 19.33 13.65 -4.66
C LEU A 376 17.97 13.33 -5.29
N CYS A 377 18.00 12.51 -6.35
CA CYS A 377 16.85 12.25 -7.19
C CYS A 377 15.86 11.26 -6.56
N SER A 378 16.35 10.29 -5.80
CA SER A 378 15.50 9.36 -5.03
C SER A 378 16.16 8.99 -3.71
N LEU A 379 15.34 8.73 -2.70
CA LEU A 379 15.76 8.21 -1.41
C LEU A 379 14.61 7.38 -0.80
N THR A 380 14.80 6.08 -0.63
CA THR A 380 13.82 5.19 0.00
C THR A 380 14.14 4.98 1.48
N ALA A 381 13.14 4.57 2.26
CA ALA A 381 13.29 4.28 3.69
C ALA A 381 13.72 2.84 3.98
N ASP A 382 14.17 2.09 2.96
CA ASP A 382 14.66 0.72 3.11
C ASP A 382 15.96 0.67 3.94
N SER A 383 16.38 -0.52 4.37
CA SER A 383 17.64 -0.71 5.09
C SER A 383 18.49 -1.80 4.42
N PRO A 384 19.63 -1.47 3.78
CA PRO A 384 20.09 -0.10 3.48
C PRO A 384 19.12 0.62 2.52
N PRO A 385 19.07 1.97 2.54
CA PRO A 385 18.20 2.72 1.63
C PRO A 385 18.61 2.53 0.18
N SER A 386 17.68 2.67 -0.75
CA SER A 386 18.00 2.90 -2.16
C SER A 386 18.09 4.40 -2.41
N ALA A 387 19.04 4.83 -3.24
CA ALA A 387 19.20 6.25 -3.56
C ALA A 387 19.80 6.47 -4.96
N SER A 388 19.49 7.62 -5.53
CA SER A 388 20.12 8.06 -6.78
C SER A 388 20.55 9.51 -6.71
N VAL A 389 21.76 9.78 -7.19
CA VAL A 389 22.37 11.11 -7.20
C VAL A 389 22.69 11.51 -8.63
N SER A 390 22.09 12.58 -9.12
CA SER A 390 22.45 13.18 -10.40
C SER A 390 23.60 14.16 -10.23
N ILE A 391 24.51 14.14 -11.20
CA ILE A 391 25.56 15.13 -11.42
C ILE A 391 25.13 15.93 -12.64
N GLY A 392 24.71 17.17 -12.43
CA GLY A 392 23.96 17.95 -13.43
C GLY A 392 22.46 17.96 -13.16
N ASP A 393 21.76 18.88 -13.83
CA ASP A 393 20.33 19.09 -13.67
C ASP A 393 19.52 18.23 -14.66
N LEU A 394 18.86 17.20 -14.16
CA LEU A 394 18.00 16.33 -14.97
C LEU A 394 16.77 17.05 -15.54
N ASP A 395 16.32 18.14 -14.92
CA ASP A 395 15.17 18.91 -15.40
C ASP A 395 15.50 19.72 -16.66
N THR A 396 16.77 19.91 -17.00
CA THR A 396 17.21 20.74 -18.14
C THR A 396 18.26 20.11 -19.05
N ALA A 397 18.92 19.03 -18.62
CA ALA A 397 20.01 18.39 -19.36
C ALA A 397 19.65 18.00 -20.80
N THR A 398 20.63 18.17 -21.69
CA THR A 398 20.54 17.80 -23.11
C THR A 398 21.01 16.38 -23.38
N THR A 399 21.81 15.81 -22.48
CA THR A 399 22.27 14.42 -22.51
C THR A 399 22.10 13.82 -21.12
N VAL A 400 21.53 12.62 -21.02
CA VAL A 400 21.33 11.92 -19.74
C VAL A 400 21.94 10.54 -19.80
N VAL A 401 22.73 10.18 -18.78
CA VAL A 401 23.30 8.84 -18.61
C VAL A 401 22.99 8.32 -17.21
N TYR A 402 22.46 7.10 -17.10
CA TYR A 402 22.32 6.41 -15.82
C TYR A 402 23.44 5.39 -15.66
N THR A 403 24.23 5.51 -14.59
CA THR A 403 25.18 4.48 -14.17
C THR A 403 24.51 3.56 -13.16
N VAL A 404 24.17 2.34 -13.59
CA VAL A 404 23.42 1.35 -12.81
C VAL A 404 24.40 0.46 -12.06
N ALA A 405 24.35 0.51 -10.72
CA ALA A 405 25.20 -0.30 -9.85
C ALA A 405 24.89 -1.79 -9.96
N GLY A 406 25.89 -2.63 -9.66
CA GLY A 406 25.76 -4.09 -9.63
C GLY A 406 25.87 -4.65 -8.21
N ALA A 407 25.73 -5.97 -8.08
CA ALA A 407 25.62 -6.69 -6.82
C ALA A 407 26.76 -6.35 -5.85
N GLY A 408 26.41 -6.13 -4.57
CA GLY A 408 27.34 -5.74 -3.53
C GLY A 408 27.51 -4.24 -3.32
N THR A 409 27.04 -3.39 -4.25
CA THR A 409 27.17 -1.92 -4.15
C THR A 409 25.98 -1.29 -3.44
N THR A 410 26.06 -1.05 -2.14
CA THR A 410 24.95 -0.43 -1.40
C THR A 410 25.12 1.08 -1.32
N THR A 411 24.18 1.79 -0.69
CA THR A 411 24.34 3.23 -0.41
C THR A 411 25.51 3.55 0.53
N ASP A 412 26.11 2.55 1.20
CA ASP A 412 27.40 2.74 1.88
C ASP A 412 28.49 3.18 0.87
N ASP A 413 28.40 2.72 -0.37
CA ASP A 413 29.32 3.04 -1.46
C ASP A 413 28.92 4.29 -2.25
N MET A 414 27.90 5.04 -1.84
CA MET A 414 27.32 6.13 -2.64
C MET A 414 28.35 7.22 -3.00
N GLU A 415 29.28 7.56 -2.11
CA GLU A 415 30.37 8.49 -2.44
C GLU A 415 31.27 7.97 -3.58
N SER A 416 31.66 6.69 -3.50
CA SER A 416 32.49 6.03 -4.51
C SER A 416 31.76 5.91 -5.84
N TRP A 417 30.48 5.51 -5.80
CA TRP A 417 29.66 5.36 -7.00
C TRP A 417 29.37 6.70 -7.68
N THR A 418 29.05 7.74 -6.89
CA THR A 418 28.91 9.11 -7.40
C THR A 418 30.23 9.64 -7.97
N THR A 419 31.37 9.26 -7.39
CA THR A 419 32.68 9.58 -7.97
C THR A 419 32.90 8.92 -9.34
N ALA A 420 32.44 7.68 -9.52
CA ALA A 420 32.48 7.01 -10.82
C ALA A 420 31.58 7.71 -11.85
N ALA A 421 30.34 8.04 -11.47
CA ALA A 421 29.41 8.82 -12.29
C ALA A 421 30.00 10.19 -12.68
N ARG A 422 30.72 10.86 -11.77
CA ARG A 422 31.39 12.13 -12.05
C ARG A 422 32.44 12.01 -13.14
N ARG A 423 33.22 10.92 -13.13
CA ARG A 423 34.23 10.67 -14.17
C ARG A 423 33.59 10.47 -15.54
N VAL A 424 32.38 9.91 -15.60
CA VAL A 424 31.59 9.86 -16.84
C VAL A 424 31.12 11.26 -17.22
N ALA A 425 30.60 12.04 -16.26
CA ALA A 425 30.16 13.42 -16.50
C ALA A 425 31.28 14.32 -17.05
N ASP A 426 32.52 14.16 -16.56
CA ASP A 426 33.70 14.90 -17.04
C ASP A 426 34.02 14.65 -18.53
N LEU A 427 33.51 13.55 -19.12
CA LEU A 427 33.69 13.19 -20.54
C LEU A 427 32.55 13.70 -21.43
N LEU A 428 31.48 14.22 -20.84
CA LEU A 428 30.29 14.66 -21.55
C LEU A 428 30.23 16.19 -21.64
N PRO A 429 29.41 16.76 -22.56
CA PRO A 429 29.17 18.20 -22.60
C PRO A 429 28.69 18.76 -21.26
N ALA A 430 28.98 20.03 -20.98
CA ALA A 430 28.65 20.66 -19.70
C ALA A 430 27.14 20.64 -19.35
N GLU A 431 26.25 20.58 -20.36
CA GLU A 431 24.79 20.51 -20.21
C GLU A 431 24.27 19.06 -20.06
N SER A 432 25.13 18.13 -19.65
CA SER A 432 24.76 16.73 -19.43
C SER A 432 24.44 16.45 -17.97
N ALA A 433 23.61 15.43 -17.73
CA ALA A 433 23.37 14.87 -16.40
C ALA A 433 23.80 13.39 -16.37
N VAL A 434 24.53 13.00 -15.32
CA VAL A 434 24.89 11.60 -15.07
C VAL A 434 24.36 11.16 -13.72
N VAL A 435 23.54 10.12 -13.70
CA VAL A 435 22.87 9.60 -12.51
C VAL A 435 23.64 8.41 -11.96
N ALA A 436 24.19 8.56 -10.76
CA ALA A 436 24.65 7.46 -9.93
C ALA A 436 23.43 6.76 -9.32
N TRP A 437 23.01 5.64 -9.90
CA TRP A 437 21.80 4.93 -9.48
C TRP A 437 22.15 3.66 -8.69
N ILE A 438 21.67 3.60 -7.44
CA ILE A 438 21.73 2.42 -6.58
C ILE A 438 20.28 2.07 -6.19
N GLY A 439 19.76 1.00 -6.78
CA GLY A 439 18.44 0.47 -6.47
C GLY A 439 18.49 -0.74 -5.54
N ASP A 440 17.32 -1.32 -5.33
CA ASP A 440 16.94 -2.40 -4.41
C ASP A 440 17.67 -3.75 -4.57
N ASP A 441 18.72 -3.79 -5.40
CA ASP A 441 19.37 -5.01 -5.91
C ASP A 441 20.65 -5.41 -5.17
N THR A 442 21.17 -4.60 -4.26
CA THR A 442 22.55 -4.78 -3.81
C THR A 442 22.65 -5.49 -2.46
N PRO A 443 23.08 -6.77 -2.45
CA PRO A 443 23.25 -7.50 -1.19
C PRO A 443 24.34 -6.82 -0.33
N PRO A 444 24.23 -6.84 1.01
CA PRO A 444 25.40 -6.64 1.85
C PRO A 444 26.45 -7.72 1.52
N PRO A 445 27.76 -7.44 1.66
CA PRO A 445 28.78 -8.48 1.52
C PRO A 445 28.49 -9.61 2.53
N PRO A 446 28.65 -10.89 2.14
CA PRO A 446 28.35 -12.00 3.03
C PRO A 446 29.23 -11.91 4.28
N ASP A 447 28.62 -12.08 5.46
CA ASP A 447 29.38 -12.49 6.62
C ASP A 447 29.90 -13.92 6.37
N GLY A 448 31.07 -14.27 6.89
CA GLY A 448 31.75 -15.53 6.59
C GLY A 448 31.02 -16.80 7.05
N SER A 449 29.77 -16.71 7.51
CA SER A 449 28.95 -17.81 8.00
C SER A 449 27.78 -18.20 7.10
N ASP A 450 27.32 -17.32 6.20
CA ASP A 450 26.20 -17.62 5.31
C ASP A 450 26.67 -17.95 3.90
N LEU A 451 26.97 -19.23 3.66
CA LEU A 451 27.08 -19.80 2.31
C LEU A 451 25.69 -19.96 1.68
N ASP A 452 24.79 -18.99 1.88
CA ASP A 452 23.52 -18.97 1.17
C ASP A 452 23.77 -18.42 -0.23
N ARG A 453 23.98 -19.36 -1.16
CA ARG A 453 24.06 -19.12 -2.61
C ARG A 453 22.72 -18.68 -3.22
N SER A 454 21.76 -18.22 -2.41
CA SER A 454 20.54 -17.52 -2.84
C SER A 454 20.82 -16.17 -3.53
N VAL A 455 22.10 -15.76 -3.56
CA VAL A 455 22.66 -14.64 -4.35
C VAL A 455 22.58 -14.86 -5.88
N LEU A 456 21.97 -15.95 -6.36
CA LEU A 456 21.54 -16.11 -7.77
C LEU A 456 20.09 -15.58 -7.98
N SER A 457 19.88 -14.33 -7.62
CA SER A 457 19.34 -13.21 -8.43
C SER A 457 18.13 -13.37 -9.40
N GLY A 458 17.02 -14.00 -9.01
CA GLY A 458 15.74 -13.82 -9.73
C GLY A 458 14.94 -12.60 -9.22
N HIS A 459 14.32 -12.76 -8.05
CA HIS A 459 13.30 -11.82 -7.54
C HIS A 459 13.81 -10.43 -7.12
N ARG A 460 15.08 -10.27 -6.72
CA ARG A 460 15.62 -8.94 -6.42
C ARG A 460 15.85 -8.16 -7.70
N ALA A 461 16.58 -8.75 -8.66
CA ALA A 461 16.81 -8.15 -9.98
C ALA A 461 15.50 -7.74 -10.68
N GLU A 462 14.41 -8.49 -10.48
CA GLU A 462 13.06 -8.10 -10.92
C GLU A 462 12.55 -6.82 -10.24
N ARG A 463 12.73 -6.66 -8.92
CA ARG A 463 12.41 -5.42 -8.19
C ARG A 463 13.26 -4.26 -8.67
N GLY A 464 14.58 -4.44 -8.79
CA GLY A 464 15.47 -3.41 -9.30
C GLY A 464 15.14 -3.01 -10.74
N GLY A 465 14.83 -3.97 -11.60
CA GLY A 465 14.40 -3.72 -12.99
C GLY A 465 13.11 -2.91 -13.04
N ARG A 466 12.11 -3.25 -12.22
CA ARG A 466 10.87 -2.47 -12.09
C ARG A 466 11.13 -1.06 -11.54
N ALA A 467 12.03 -0.91 -10.57
CA ALA A 467 12.39 0.39 -10.00
C ALA A 467 13.10 1.28 -11.03
N LEU A 468 14.05 0.71 -11.80
CA LEU A 468 14.74 1.42 -12.88
C LEU A 468 13.75 1.80 -14.00
N ALA A 469 12.87 0.88 -14.41
CA ALA A 469 11.82 1.16 -15.39
C ALA A 469 10.91 2.32 -14.96
N ARG A 470 10.51 2.37 -13.67
CA ARG A 470 9.76 3.51 -13.10
C ARG A 470 10.56 4.80 -13.17
N ALA A 471 11.83 4.79 -12.78
CA ALA A 471 12.68 5.99 -12.85
C ALA A 471 12.82 6.53 -14.29
N LEU A 472 12.94 5.66 -15.28
CA LEU A 472 13.04 6.03 -16.70
C LEU A 472 11.71 6.61 -17.24
N ARG A 473 10.56 6.03 -16.86
CA ARG A 473 9.24 6.60 -17.17
C ARG A 473 9.04 7.95 -16.47
N GLY A 474 9.53 8.10 -15.25
CA GLY A 474 9.54 9.36 -14.51
C GLY A 474 10.31 10.46 -15.24
N LEU A 475 11.51 10.17 -15.73
CA LEU A 475 12.28 11.09 -16.56
C LEU A 475 11.51 11.49 -17.82
N ALA A 476 10.94 10.52 -18.54
CA ALA A 476 10.17 10.77 -19.75
C ALA A 476 8.93 11.65 -19.47
N ALA A 477 8.26 11.45 -18.34
CA ALA A 477 7.12 12.26 -17.92
C ALA A 477 7.51 13.70 -17.57
N VAL A 478 8.56 13.89 -16.78
CA VAL A 478 9.06 15.23 -16.41
C VAL A 478 9.54 15.98 -17.65
N ARG A 479 10.18 15.28 -18.59
CA ARG A 479 10.76 15.85 -19.81
C ARG A 479 9.83 15.81 -21.02
N HIS A 480 8.51 15.67 -20.83
CA HIS A 480 7.57 15.51 -21.95
C HIS A 480 7.55 16.70 -22.93
N GLU A 481 7.76 17.94 -22.46
CA GLU A 481 7.83 19.14 -23.32
C GLU A 481 9.20 19.31 -24.03
N ASN A 482 10.27 18.75 -23.45
CA ASN A 482 11.62 18.75 -24.00
C ASN A 482 12.27 17.36 -23.85
N PRO A 483 11.85 16.38 -24.67
CA PRO A 483 12.20 14.98 -24.46
C PRO A 483 13.71 14.73 -24.51
N VAL A 484 14.19 13.90 -23.60
CA VAL A 484 15.55 13.35 -23.60
C VAL A 484 15.45 11.83 -23.43
N VAL A 485 16.20 11.09 -24.23
CA VAL A 485 16.27 9.64 -24.13
C VAL A 485 17.61 9.29 -23.48
N PRO A 486 17.61 8.66 -22.28
CA PRO A 486 18.84 8.39 -21.56
C PRO A 486 19.61 7.21 -22.17
N ALA A 487 20.94 7.23 -22.00
CA ALA A 487 21.78 6.05 -22.14
C ALA A 487 22.02 5.38 -20.78
N LEU A 488 22.21 4.06 -20.75
CA LEU A 488 22.47 3.29 -19.54
C LEU A 488 23.88 2.71 -19.57
N LEU A 489 24.63 2.91 -18.49
CA LEU A 489 25.92 2.29 -18.23
C LEU A 489 25.74 1.32 -17.06
N ALA A 490 25.66 0.03 -17.36
CA ALA A 490 25.30 -0.99 -16.37
C ALA A 490 26.51 -1.83 -15.96
N HIS A 491 26.86 -1.78 -14.67
CA HIS A 491 28.03 -2.49 -14.17
C HIS A 491 27.64 -3.84 -13.54
N SER A 492 28.36 -4.91 -13.89
CA SER A 492 28.14 -6.25 -13.33
C SER A 492 26.66 -6.65 -13.43
N SER A 493 26.04 -7.14 -12.35
CA SER A 493 24.61 -7.52 -12.30
C SER A 493 23.64 -6.36 -12.57
N GLY A 494 24.09 -5.10 -12.55
CA GLY A 494 23.29 -3.97 -13.02
C GLY A 494 22.88 -4.13 -14.49
N SER A 495 23.62 -4.95 -15.25
CA SER A 495 23.24 -5.37 -16.62
C SER A 495 21.96 -6.18 -16.62
N THR A 496 21.77 -7.08 -15.64
CA THR A 496 20.56 -7.87 -15.45
C THR A 496 19.39 -6.99 -15.04
N THR A 497 19.60 -6.08 -14.08
CA THR A 497 18.63 -5.05 -13.68
C THR A 497 18.16 -4.22 -14.87
N THR A 498 19.12 -3.79 -15.69
CA THR A 498 18.86 -3.02 -16.92
C THR A 498 18.07 -3.85 -17.93
N ALA A 499 18.44 -5.11 -18.15
CA ALA A 499 17.74 -5.99 -19.07
C ALA A 499 16.28 -6.21 -18.63
N LEU A 500 16.04 -6.46 -17.33
CA LEU A 500 14.70 -6.63 -16.77
C LEU A 500 13.88 -5.34 -16.87
N ALA A 501 14.51 -4.17 -16.66
CA ALA A 501 13.86 -2.89 -16.89
C ALA A 501 13.43 -2.70 -18.34
N LEU A 502 14.22 -3.18 -19.32
CA LEU A 502 13.90 -3.05 -20.75
C LEU A 502 12.84 -4.03 -21.25
N LEU A 503 12.48 -5.05 -20.47
CA LEU A 503 11.34 -5.94 -20.78
C LEU A 503 9.99 -5.29 -20.44
N GLU A 504 10.00 -4.23 -19.65
CA GLU A 504 8.82 -3.46 -19.31
C GLU A 504 8.36 -2.60 -20.50
N GLU A 505 7.06 -2.35 -20.60
CA GLU A 505 6.51 -1.59 -21.72
C GLU A 505 6.90 -0.10 -21.67
N ASN A 506 7.10 0.50 -22.85
CA ASN A 506 7.31 1.95 -23.03
C ASN A 506 8.51 2.52 -22.25
N ILE A 507 9.66 1.84 -22.29
CA ILE A 507 10.89 2.31 -21.66
C ILE A 507 11.81 2.96 -22.72
N PRO A 508 11.96 4.30 -22.72
CA PRO A 508 12.79 4.99 -23.70
C PRO A 508 14.26 4.93 -23.27
N VAL A 509 15.09 4.22 -24.04
CA VAL A 509 16.55 4.16 -23.83
C VAL A 509 17.28 4.26 -25.17
N ASP A 510 18.30 5.12 -25.23
CA ASP A 510 19.05 5.39 -26.46
C ASP A 510 20.11 4.31 -26.68
N ALA A 511 20.92 4.04 -25.66
CA ALA A 511 21.98 3.03 -25.71
C ALA A 511 22.16 2.34 -24.36
N VAL A 512 22.62 1.10 -24.38
CA VAL A 512 23.05 0.37 -23.18
C VAL A 512 24.49 -0.08 -23.36
N VAL A 513 25.33 0.26 -22.39
CA VAL A 513 26.74 -0.12 -22.32
C VAL A 513 26.95 -0.94 -21.05
N THR A 514 27.49 -2.15 -21.18
CA THR A 514 27.71 -3.04 -20.04
C THR A 514 29.22 -3.30 -19.85
N PRO A 515 29.96 -2.45 -19.14
CA PRO A 515 31.38 -2.68 -18.86
C PRO A 515 31.53 -3.82 -17.83
N GLY A 516 32.02 -4.97 -18.28
CA GLY A 516 32.15 -6.19 -17.48
C GLY A 516 31.13 -7.27 -17.87
N SER A 517 31.41 -8.53 -17.51
CA SER A 517 30.64 -9.71 -17.89
C SER A 517 29.13 -9.52 -17.68
N ALA A 518 28.38 -9.39 -18.77
CA ALA A 518 26.94 -9.18 -18.73
C ALA A 518 26.19 -10.51 -18.73
N GLU A 519 25.10 -10.56 -17.95
CA GLU A 519 24.16 -11.68 -17.85
C GLU A 519 22.79 -11.19 -18.33
N LEU A 520 22.27 -11.77 -19.43
CA LEU A 520 20.94 -11.43 -19.96
C LEU A 520 19.94 -12.59 -19.71
N PRO A 521 18.73 -12.32 -19.20
CA PRO A 521 17.68 -13.32 -19.06
C PRO A 521 17.10 -13.78 -20.42
N ARG A 522 16.57 -15.00 -20.49
CA ARG A 522 15.81 -15.50 -21.66
C ARG A 522 14.38 -14.96 -21.62
N GLY A 523 13.89 -14.35 -22.70
CA GLY A 523 12.46 -14.07 -22.87
C GLY A 523 11.66 -15.35 -23.15
N GLU A 524 10.40 -15.40 -22.71
CA GLU A 524 9.53 -16.59 -22.84
C GLU A 524 9.07 -16.88 -24.27
N ASP A 525 9.22 -15.93 -25.19
CA ASP A 525 9.12 -16.17 -26.63
C ASP A 525 10.43 -15.68 -27.26
N GLY A 526 11.03 -16.46 -28.15
CA GLY A 526 12.33 -16.20 -28.77
C GLY A 526 12.41 -14.95 -29.68
N ALA A 527 11.67 -13.89 -29.38
CA ALA A 527 11.57 -12.64 -30.13
C ALA A 527 11.29 -11.39 -29.26
N SER A 528 11.47 -11.40 -27.94
CA SER A 528 11.39 -10.17 -27.12
C SER A 528 12.70 -9.39 -27.22
N HIS A 529 12.75 -8.41 -28.11
CA HIS A 529 13.91 -7.55 -28.34
C HIS A 529 14.08 -6.53 -27.19
N PRO A 530 15.28 -6.31 -26.63
CA PRO A 530 15.52 -5.19 -25.72
C PRO A 530 15.27 -3.87 -26.46
N HIS A 531 14.55 -2.94 -25.85
CA HIS A 531 14.19 -1.63 -26.42
C HIS A 531 15.37 -0.63 -26.54
N ALA A 532 16.61 -1.10 -26.64
CA ALA A 532 17.81 -0.26 -26.77
C ALA A 532 18.25 -0.15 -28.24
N ALA A 533 18.58 1.05 -28.73
CA ALA A 533 19.04 1.23 -30.11
C ALA A 533 20.42 0.60 -30.35
N THR A 534 21.24 0.46 -29.30
CA THR A 534 22.56 -0.21 -29.35
C THR A 534 22.92 -0.86 -28.01
N VAL A 535 23.47 -2.08 -28.04
CA VAL A 535 24.08 -2.77 -26.88
C VAL A 535 25.58 -2.97 -27.13
N SER A 536 26.46 -2.68 -26.17
CA SER A 536 27.92 -2.88 -26.32
C SER A 536 28.56 -3.48 -25.07
N SER A 537 29.38 -4.51 -25.24
CA SER A 537 30.13 -5.19 -24.16
C SER A 537 31.62 -5.33 -24.55
N PRO A 538 32.57 -4.86 -23.72
CA PRO A 538 33.98 -5.04 -23.99
C PRO A 538 34.49 -6.44 -23.61
N GLN A 539 35.31 -7.06 -24.48
CA GLN A 539 35.99 -8.34 -24.18
C GLN A 539 37.22 -8.11 -23.29
N THR A 540 37.33 -8.87 -22.20
CA THR A 540 38.61 -9.27 -21.61
C THR A 540 39.13 -10.50 -22.36
N GLY A 541 40.34 -10.43 -22.90
CA GLY A 541 40.91 -11.46 -23.78
C GLY A 541 41.08 -12.83 -23.11
N ASP A 542 40.85 -13.90 -23.87
CA ASP A 542 41.16 -15.27 -23.46
C ASP A 542 42.69 -15.46 -23.36
N VAL A 543 43.24 -15.35 -22.16
CA VAL A 543 44.62 -15.81 -21.89
C VAL A 543 44.57 -17.31 -21.62
N ALA A 544 45.22 -18.07 -22.51
CA ALA A 544 45.31 -19.51 -22.42
C ALA A 544 46.05 -19.96 -21.14
N ILE A 545 45.58 -21.08 -20.62
CA ILE A 545 46.01 -21.75 -19.39
C ILE A 545 47.52 -21.96 -19.39
N ARG A 546 48.24 -21.11 -18.66
CA ARG A 546 49.33 -21.43 -17.71
C ARG A 546 50.26 -20.22 -17.53
N GLU A 547 49.77 -19.19 -16.89
CA GLU A 547 50.58 -18.19 -16.17
C GLU A 547 49.68 -17.49 -15.15
N GLU A 548 50.18 -17.27 -13.93
CA GLU A 548 49.47 -16.61 -12.84
C GLU A 548 49.21 -15.14 -13.21
N GLY A 549 48.04 -14.87 -13.78
CA GLY A 549 47.58 -13.55 -14.17
C GLY A 549 46.09 -13.38 -13.94
N GLY A 550 45.73 -12.43 -13.08
CA GLY A 550 44.39 -12.06 -12.57
C GLY A 550 43.24 -11.99 -13.57
N GLY A 551 42.70 -13.14 -13.97
CA GLY A 551 41.37 -13.28 -14.55
C GLY A 551 40.35 -13.68 -13.49
N ASP A 552 39.23 -12.96 -13.41
CA ASP A 552 38.20 -13.14 -12.39
C ASP A 552 37.54 -14.53 -12.48
N ALA A 553 37.74 -15.35 -11.44
CA ALA A 553 37.32 -16.75 -11.39
C ALA A 553 35.79 -16.92 -11.35
N GLY A 554 35.05 -15.87 -10.96
CA GLY A 554 33.58 -15.86 -10.93
C GLY A 554 32.94 -16.03 -12.32
N THR A 555 33.54 -15.39 -13.33
CA THR A 555 33.07 -15.37 -14.73
C THR A 555 32.98 -16.76 -15.37
N ARG A 556 33.83 -17.70 -14.95
CA ARG A 556 33.86 -19.07 -15.51
C ARG A 556 32.83 -20.02 -14.88
N LEU A 557 32.33 -19.68 -13.69
CA LEU A 557 31.38 -20.54 -12.97
C LEU A 557 29.94 -20.38 -13.49
N HIS A 558 29.59 -19.21 -14.02
CA HIS A 558 28.22 -18.84 -14.42
C HIS A 558 27.87 -19.12 -15.90
N ARG A 559 28.87 -19.43 -16.76
CA ARG A 559 28.66 -19.84 -18.18
C ARG A 559 28.40 -21.35 -18.37
N ARG A 560 28.01 -22.07 -17.31
CA ARG A 560 27.72 -23.51 -17.42
C ARG A 560 26.37 -23.74 -18.12
N PRO A 561 26.15 -24.89 -18.77
CA PRO A 561 24.93 -25.21 -19.52
C PRO A 561 23.61 -25.20 -18.70
N PHE A 562 23.69 -24.92 -17.40
CA PHE A 562 22.60 -24.99 -16.42
C PHE A 562 22.39 -23.68 -15.66
N SER A 563 22.94 -22.54 -16.13
CA SER A 563 22.61 -21.22 -15.55
C SER A 563 21.29 -20.68 -16.13
N GLU A 564 20.53 -19.95 -15.31
CA GLU A 564 19.24 -19.35 -15.69
C GLU A 564 19.40 -18.16 -16.67
N HIS A 565 20.61 -17.63 -16.83
CA HIS A 565 20.93 -16.48 -17.71
C HIS A 565 22.14 -16.77 -18.64
N PRO A 566 21.99 -17.66 -19.64
CA PRO A 566 23.14 -18.15 -20.43
C PRO A 566 23.45 -17.31 -21.68
N ILE A 567 22.79 -16.16 -21.90
CA ILE A 567 22.90 -15.39 -23.15
C ILE A 567 24.11 -14.45 -23.10
N ASP A 568 24.97 -14.54 -24.13
CA ASP A 568 26.05 -13.58 -24.40
C ASP A 568 25.48 -12.35 -25.16
N PRO A 569 25.48 -11.14 -24.56
CA PRO A 569 25.03 -9.91 -25.23
C PRO A 569 25.89 -9.53 -26.44
N GLY A 570 27.10 -10.08 -26.58
CA GLY A 570 27.98 -9.85 -27.72
C GLY A 570 27.69 -10.73 -28.95
N ALA A 571 26.63 -11.55 -28.93
CA ALA A 571 26.25 -12.41 -30.06
C ALA A 571 25.51 -11.62 -31.16
N GLU A 572 25.82 -11.91 -32.43
CA GLU A 572 25.25 -11.25 -33.63
C GLU A 572 23.70 -11.12 -33.69
N PRO A 573 22.87 -12.01 -33.11
CA PRO A 573 21.41 -11.87 -33.18
C PRO A 573 20.84 -10.64 -32.46
N LEU A 574 21.64 -9.94 -31.63
CA LEU A 574 21.20 -8.82 -30.77
C LEU A 574 21.66 -7.43 -31.27
N GLY A 575 22.32 -7.33 -32.44
CA GLY A 575 22.80 -6.05 -32.97
C GLY A 575 23.95 -5.41 -32.18
N GLY A 576 24.57 -6.16 -31.26
CA GLY A 576 25.62 -5.64 -30.38
C GLY A 576 26.96 -5.38 -31.10
N ARG A 577 27.60 -4.25 -30.81
CA ARG A 577 28.97 -3.95 -31.28
C ARG A 577 29.99 -4.28 -30.18
N ARG A 578 31.06 -4.98 -30.57
CA ARG A 578 32.19 -5.32 -29.69
C ARG A 578 33.24 -4.20 -29.75
N SER A 579 33.73 -3.76 -28.59
CA SER A 579 34.88 -2.82 -28.49
C SER A 579 35.90 -3.36 -27.48
N GLY A 580 37.18 -3.46 -27.84
CA GLY A 580 38.20 -4.02 -26.95
C GLY A 580 38.53 -3.11 -25.76
N ALA A 581 38.67 -3.69 -24.56
CA ALA A 581 39.24 -3.01 -23.40
C ALA A 581 40.46 -3.78 -22.90
N GLN A 582 41.65 -3.17 -22.95
CA GLN A 582 42.85 -3.70 -22.31
C GLN A 582 42.85 -3.28 -20.83
N THR A 583 42.74 -4.25 -19.93
CA THR A 583 43.02 -4.07 -18.51
C THR A 583 44.52 -4.26 -18.29
N GLY A 584 45.25 -3.19 -17.99
CA GLY A 584 46.67 -3.28 -17.68
C GLY A 584 47.25 -1.95 -17.23
N VAL A 585 47.74 -1.92 -16.00
CA VAL A 585 48.56 -0.85 -15.44
C VAL A 585 49.91 -0.88 -16.16
N ASP A 586 50.05 -0.13 -17.25
CA ASP A 586 51.31 0.49 -17.69
C ASP A 586 51.08 1.34 -18.95
N ALA A 587 51.81 2.44 -19.04
CA ALA A 587 51.64 3.51 -20.03
C ALA A 587 51.56 3.01 -21.50
N GLY A 588 50.44 3.33 -22.18
CA GLY A 588 50.22 3.03 -23.60
C GLY A 588 49.18 3.97 -24.23
N ARG A 589 49.42 4.36 -25.49
CA ARG A 589 48.82 5.49 -26.24
C ARG A 589 47.28 5.60 -26.25
N ALA A 590 46.81 6.86 -26.32
CA ALA A 590 45.43 7.24 -26.59
C ALA A 590 44.89 6.66 -27.91
N LEU A 591 43.65 6.17 -27.86
CA LEU A 591 42.83 5.79 -29.02
C LEU A 591 42.28 7.05 -29.69
N THR A 592 43.08 7.65 -30.57
CA THR A 592 42.57 8.41 -31.71
C THR A 592 42.54 7.45 -32.89
N ASP A 593 41.34 7.07 -33.34
CA ASP A 593 40.96 6.90 -34.75
C ASP A 593 39.61 6.18 -34.84
N LEU A 594 38.55 6.98 -34.94
CA LEU A 594 37.30 6.58 -35.58
C LEU A 594 37.23 7.34 -36.89
N THR A 595 37.67 6.70 -37.97
CA THR A 595 37.34 7.14 -39.33
C THR A 595 36.41 6.14 -40.00
N SER A 596 35.30 6.69 -40.50
CA SER A 596 34.31 6.17 -41.46
C SER A 596 33.14 5.38 -40.90
#